data_AF-A0A7J7N0R6-F1
#
_entry.id   AF-A0A7J7N0R6-F1
#
_cell.length_a   1.000
_cell.length_b   1.000
_cell.length_c   1.000
_cell.angle_alpha   90.00
_cell.angle_beta   90.00
_cell.angle_gamma   90.00
#
_symmetry.space_group_name_H-M   'P 1'
#
loop_
_entity.id
_entity.type
_entity.pdbx_description
1 polymer ?
#
loop_
_entity_poly.entity_id
_entity_poly.type
_entity_poly.pdbx_seq_one_letter_code
_entity_poly.pdbx_strand_id
1 'polypeptide(L)' 'MHGLLKENIQLNRKVLSELSMQEPYSFKSLVDVSRQSFPGNKKVVIPPRKEGLSMLV' A
#
# COMPACT_ATOMS: atom_id res chain seq x y z
N MET A 1 -4.16 -6.74 10.36
CA MET A 1 -4.33 -6.78 8.88
C MET A 1 -5.81 -6.63 8.52
N HIS A 2 -6.47 -5.55 8.96
CA HIS A 2 -7.91 -5.37 8.73
C HIS A 2 -8.21 -4.52 7.47
N GLY A 3 -7.33 -3.57 7.13
CA GLY A 3 -7.49 -2.70 5.95
C GLY A 3 -7.43 -3.44 4.61
N LEU A 4 -6.50 -4.40 4.45
CA LEU A 4 -6.41 -5.20 3.23
C LEU A 4 -7.65 -6.06 3.00
N LEU A 5 -8.19 -6.70 4.05
CA LEU A 5 -9.39 -7.51 3.96
C LEU A 5 -10.62 -6.68 3.56
N LYS A 6 -10.71 -5.44 4.08
CA LYS A 6 -11.80 -4.50 3.81
C LYS A 6 -11.80 -3.99 2.37
N GLU A 7 -10.63 -3.84 1.76
CA GLU A 7 -10.46 -3.55 0.32
C GLU A 7 -10.59 -4.80 -0.56
N ASN A 8 -11.10 -5.93 -0.02
CA ASN A 8 -11.19 -7.23 -0.70
C ASN A 8 -9.84 -7.81 -1.17
N ILE A 9 -8.73 -7.36 -0.58
CA ILE A 9 -7.39 -7.86 -0.87
C ILE A 9 -7.11 -9.04 0.08
N GLN A 10 -7.36 -10.24 -0.42
CA GLN A 10 -7.08 -11.50 0.29
C GLN A 10 -5.65 -11.96 -0.01
N LEU A 11 -4.68 -11.44 0.74
CA LEU A 11 -3.28 -11.85 0.65
C LEU A 11 -2.90 -12.83 1.76
N ASN A 12 -2.17 -13.88 1.38
CA ASN A 12 -1.53 -14.79 2.33
C ASN A 12 -0.36 -14.08 3.03
N ARG A 13 -0.14 -14.37 4.33
CA ARG A 13 0.95 -13.77 5.12
C ARG A 13 2.32 -14.06 4.52
N LYS A 14 2.52 -15.24 3.94
CA LYS A 14 3.78 -15.62 3.27
C LYS A 14 4.07 -14.74 2.06
N VAL A 15 3.07 -14.58 1.18
CA VAL A 15 3.16 -13.76 -0.03
C VAL A 15 3.36 -12.28 0.32
N LEU A 16 2.70 -11.80 1.37
CA LEU A 16 2.89 -10.43 1.88
C LEU A 16 4.32 -10.21 2.39
N SER A 17 4.90 -11.17 3.11
CA SER A 17 6.30 -11.11 3.56
C SER A 17 7.27 -11.16 2.38
N GLU A 18 7.02 -12.01 1.38
CA GLU A 18 7.83 -12.10 0.16
C GLU A 18 7.80 -10.77 -0.63
N LEU A 19 6.62 -10.18 -0.84
CA LEU A 19 6.45 -8.85 -1.44
C LEU A 19 7.22 -7.77 -0.68
N SER A 20 7.24 -7.80 0.65
CA SER A 20 7.99 -6.83 1.44
C SER A 20 9.50 -6.89 1.22
N MET A 21 10.04 -8.07 0.91
CA MET A 21 11.47 -8.30 0.74
C MET A 21 11.92 -8.11 -0.71
N GLN A 22 11.07 -8.49 -1.67
CA GLN A 22 11.41 -8.51 -3.10
C GLN A 22 10.95 -7.24 -3.82
N GLU A 23 9.80 -6.68 -3.42
CA GLU A 23 9.14 -5.59 -4.14
C GLU A 23 8.69 -4.47 -3.17
N PRO A 24 9.63 -3.66 -2.65
CA PRO A 24 9.33 -2.65 -1.65
C PRO A 24 8.31 -1.60 -2.13
N TYR A 25 8.29 -1.29 -3.43
CA TYR A 25 7.34 -0.31 -4.01
C TYR A 25 5.91 -0.87 -4.13
N SER A 26 5.76 -2.12 -4.58
CA SER A 26 4.48 -2.83 -4.60
C SER A 26 3.92 -2.98 -3.18
N PHE A 27 4.79 -3.35 -2.23
CA PHE A 27 4.43 -3.46 -0.83
C PHE A 27 4.01 -2.11 -0.22
N LYS A 28 4.70 -1.02 -0.56
CA LYS A 28 4.33 0.33 -0.12
C LYS A 28 2.93 0.72 -0.59
N SER A 29 2.59 0.43 -1.85
CA SER A 29 1.26 0.70 -2.40
C SER A 29 0.16 -0.06 -1.64
N LEU A 30 0.42 -1.33 -1.32
CA LEU A 30 -0.45 -2.16 -0.48
C LEU A 30 -0.64 -1.58 0.93
N VAL A 31 0.45 -1.08 1.54
CA VAL A 31 0.39 -0.42 2.85
C VAL A 31 -0.43 0.85 2.78
N ASP A 32 -0.25 1.68 1.75
CA ASP A 32 -0.99 2.93 1.58
C ASP A 32 -2.50 2.67 1.40
N VAL A 33 -2.88 1.67 0.60
CA VAL A 33 -4.27 1.21 0.44
C VAL A 33 -4.86 0.74 1.78
N SER A 34 -4.14 -0.13 2.50
CA SER A 34 -4.56 -0.63 3.82
C SER A 34 -4.79 0.50 4.84
N ARG A 35 -3.96 1.55 4.79
CA ARG A 35 -4.07 2.72 5.67
C ARG A 35 -5.27 3.60 5.31
N GLN A 36 -5.56 3.81 4.02
CA GLN A 36 -6.74 4.56 3.59
C GLN A 36 -8.04 3.87 4.02
N SER A 37 -8.06 2.54 4.01
CA SER A 37 -9.22 1.76 4.47
C SER A 37 -9.45 1.85 5.99
N PHE A 38 -8.47 2.31 6.77
CA PHE A 38 -8.54 2.40 8.24
C PHE A 38 -8.25 3.83 8.77
N PRO A 39 -9.28 4.69 8.94
CA PRO A 39 -9.11 6.09 9.33
C PRO A 39 -8.71 6.30 10.81
N GLY A 40 -8.43 5.24 11.57
CA GLY A 40 -8.17 5.28 13.01
C GLY A 40 -6.81 5.84 13.45
N ASN A 41 -5.86 6.08 12.53
CA ASN A 41 -4.52 6.56 12.88
C ASN A 41 -4.05 7.71 11.95
N LYS A 42 -4.67 8.89 12.09
CA LYS A 42 -4.47 10.09 11.25
C LYS A 42 -3.21 10.91 11.60
N LYS A 43 -2.09 10.29 11.98
CA LYS A 43 -0.86 11.00 12.38
C LYS A 43 0.36 10.79 11.47
N VAL A 44 0.16 10.44 10.19
CA VAL A 44 1.21 10.67 9.19
C VAL A 44 0.58 11.16 7.90
N VAL A 45 0.49 12.48 7.78
CA VAL A 45 0.32 13.17 6.51
C VAL A 45 1.62 12.95 5.74
N ILE A 46 1.64 11.93 4.88
CA ILE A 46 2.54 11.93 3.73
C ILE A 46 1.65 12.40 2.58
N PRO A 47 1.88 13.58 2.00
CA PRO A 47 1.11 14.00 0.84
C PRO A 47 1.29 12.96 -0.28
N PRO A 48 0.28 12.73 -1.13
CA PRO A 48 0.45 11.91 -2.32
C PRO A 48 1.45 12.64 -3.21
N ARG A 49 2.71 12.23 -3.16
CA ARG A 49 3.69 12.65 -4.16
C ARG A 49 3.26 12.00 -5.46
N LYS A 50 2.49 12.76 -6.24
CA LYS A 50 2.36 12.56 -7.68
C LYS A 50 3.75 12.79 -8.29
N GLU A 51 4.65 11.82 -8.19
CA GLU A 51 5.88 11.83 -8.98
C GLU A 51 5.59 11.09 -10.29
N GLY A 52 5.43 11.89 -11.36
CA GLY A 52 5.82 11.50 -12.71
C GLY A 52 4.75 10.94 -13.64
N LEU A 53 3.95 11.83 -14.24
CA LEU A 53 3.65 11.70 -15.67
C LEU A 53 4.97 11.95 -16.42
N SER A 54 5.58 10.94 -17.04
CA SER A 54 6.53 11.10 -18.18
C SER A 54 7.21 9.76 -18.54
N MET A 55 6.63 9.00 -19.46
CA MET A 55 7.32 8.14 -20.45
C MET A 55 6.29 7.68 -21.49
N LEU A 56 5.99 8.57 -22.44
CA LEU A 56 5.13 8.50 -23.64
C LEU A 56 4.55 9.93 -23.73
N VAL A 57 5.14 10.86 -24.48
CA VAL A 57 5.30 10.90 -25.95
C VAL A 57 6.51 11.77 -26.30
#